data_AF-A0A0F5HLU2-F1
#
_entry.id   AF-A0A0F5HLU2-F1
#
_cell.length_a   1.000
_cell.length_b   1.000
_cell.length_c   1.000
_cell.angle_alpha   90.00
_cell.angle_beta   90.00
_cell.angle_gamma   90.00
#
_symmetry.space_group_name_H-M   'P 1'
#
loop_
_entity.id
_entity.type
_entity.pdbx_description
1 polymer ?
#
loop_
_entity_poly.entity_id
_entity_poly.type
_entity_poly.pdbx_seq_one_letter_code
_entity_poly.pdbx_strand_id
1 'polypeptide(L)' 'MEWGQETNIEEKIIGFEQVADENVRAMNMLSVCAYHSARLTDSLKESLLLYHSHLITDGHIEALSQQQSPAE' A
#
# COMPACT_ATOMS: atom_id res chain seq x y z
N MET A 1 -12.33 3.39 -2.58
CA MET A 1 -12.95 2.40 -1.69
C MET A 1 -12.96 3.01 -0.30
N GLU A 2 -14.13 3.16 0.32
CA GLU A 2 -14.22 3.78 1.66
C GLU A 2 -14.47 2.70 2.69
N TRP A 3 -13.52 2.53 3.58
CA TRP A 3 -13.61 1.59 4.68
C TRP A 3 -14.05 2.38 5.91
N GLY A 4 -15.21 2.04 6.49
CA GLY A 4 -15.73 2.69 7.70
C GLY A 4 -14.90 2.40 8.95
N GLN A 5 -15.49 2.53 10.13
CA GLN A 5 -14.89 2.09 11.39
C GLN A 5 -15.12 0.58 11.56
N GLU A 6 -14.40 -0.24 10.80
CA GLU A 6 -14.44 -1.70 10.92
C GLU A 6 -13.34 -2.21 11.83
N THR A 7 -13.70 -3.20 12.67
CA THR A 7 -12.72 -3.99 13.42
C THR A 7 -11.86 -4.78 12.44
N ASN A 8 -10.54 -4.81 12.69
CA ASN A 8 -9.57 -5.55 11.88
C ASN A 8 -9.43 -5.05 10.43
N ILE A 9 -9.62 -3.74 10.23
CA ILE A 9 -9.49 -3.13 8.92
C ILE A 9 -8.07 -3.20 8.36
N GLU A 10 -7.05 -3.23 9.23
CA GLU A 10 -5.65 -3.31 8.82
C GLU A 10 -5.37 -4.59 8.02
N GLU A 11 -5.79 -5.77 8.53
CA GLU A 11 -5.62 -7.04 7.81
C GLU A 11 -6.34 -7.04 6.45
N LYS A 12 -7.53 -6.44 6.38
CA LYS A 12 -8.27 -6.32 5.12
C LYS A 12 -7.56 -5.42 4.11
N ILE A 13 -7.00 -4.30 4.57
CA ILE A 13 -6.22 -3.38 3.73
C ILE A 13 -4.99 -4.12 3.19
N ILE A 14 -4.25 -4.83 4.04
CA ILE A 14 -3.05 -5.57 3.60
C ILE A 14 -3.40 -6.68 2.62
N GLY A 15 -4.45 -7.45 2.88
CA GLY A 15 -4.91 -8.48 1.94
C GLY A 15 -5.31 -7.89 0.59
N PHE A 16 -5.94 -6.71 0.59
CA PHE A 16 -6.26 -5.98 -0.64
C PHE A 16 -4.99 -5.52 -1.38
N GLU A 17 -4.04 -4.88 -0.69
CA GLU A 17 -2.82 -4.37 -1.33
C GLU A 17 -1.97 -5.49 -1.92
N GLN A 18 -1.87 -6.65 -1.26
CA GLN A 18 -1.16 -7.80 -1.81
C GLN A 18 -1.75 -8.26 -3.15
N VAL A 19 -3.08 -8.46 -3.18
CA VAL A 19 -3.77 -8.88 -4.41
C VAL A 19 -3.71 -7.79 -5.48
N ALA A 20 -3.76 -6.52 -5.08
CA ALA A 20 -3.64 -5.40 -5.99
C ALA A 20 -2.24 -5.34 -6.63
N ASP A 21 -1.16 -5.45 -5.85
CA ASP A 21 0.22 -5.45 -6.36
C ASP A 21 0.43 -6.56 -7.39
N GLU A 22 0.04 -7.79 -7.06
CA GLU A 22 0.17 -8.95 -7.95
C GLU A 22 -0.54 -8.71 -9.30
N ASN A 23 -1.78 -8.24 -9.26
CA ASN A 23 -2.58 -8.00 -10.47
C ASN A 23 -2.06 -6.80 -11.28
N VAL A 24 -1.72 -5.71 -10.62
CA VAL A 24 -1.26 -4.46 -11.26
C VAL A 24 0.07 -4.71 -11.96
N ARG A 25 0.97 -5.50 -11.36
CA ARG A 25 2.22 -5.94 -11.99
C ARG A 25 1.97 -6.86 -13.17
N ALA A 26 1.08 -7.85 -13.03
CA ALA A 26 0.73 -8.76 -14.13
C ALA A 26 0.12 -8.01 -15.33
N MET A 27 -0.64 -6.95 -15.08
CA MET A 27 -1.28 -6.13 -16.11
C MET A 27 -0.41 -4.95 -16.59
N ASN A 28 0.80 -4.78 -16.04
CA ASN A 28 1.69 -3.66 -16.31
C ASN A 28 1.01 -2.29 -16.12
N MET A 29 0.19 -2.19 -15.07
CA MET A 29 -0.56 -1.01 -14.68
C MET A 29 0.14 -0.28 -13.52
N LEU A 30 -0.34 0.92 -13.21
CA LEU A 30 0.01 1.64 -11.98
C LEU A 30 -1.24 1.74 -11.10
N SER A 31 -1.10 1.39 -9.83
CA SER A 31 -2.11 1.63 -8.81
C SER A 31 -1.68 2.81 -7.94
N VAL A 32 -2.65 3.66 -7.57
CA VAL A 32 -2.45 4.77 -6.65
C VAL A 32 -3.46 4.64 -5.53
N CYS A 33 -2.95 4.44 -4.31
CA CYS A 33 -3.76 4.31 -3.11
C CYS A 33 -3.64 5.58 -2.26
N ALA A 34 -4.77 6.09 -1.78
CA ALA A 34 -4.83 7.27 -0.93
C ALA A 34 -5.48 6.91 0.41
N TYR A 35 -4.79 7.24 1.50
CA TYR A 35 -5.25 6.95 2.85
C TYR A 35 -5.29 8.23 3.67
N HIS A 36 -6.23 8.28 4.60
CA HIS A 36 -6.27 9.37 5.57
C HIS A 36 -5.23 9.11 6.66
N SER A 37 -4.23 9.99 6.77
CA SER A 37 -3.08 9.80 7.69
C SER A 37 -3.51 9.60 9.15
N ALA A 38 -4.55 10.29 9.62
CA ALA A 38 -5.04 10.14 10.99
C ALA A 38 -5.67 8.76 11.29
N ARG A 39 -5.88 7.93 10.26
CA ARG A 39 -6.43 6.57 10.38
C ARG A 39 -5.39 5.48 10.16
N LEU A 40 -4.14 5.86 9.85
CA LEU A 40 -3.05 4.91 9.69
C LEU A 40 -2.29 4.79 11.01
N THR A 41 -2.19 3.57 11.51
CA THR A 41 -1.19 3.22 12.53
C THR A 41 0.19 3.18 11.86
N ASP A 42 1.25 3.36 12.66
CA ASP A 42 2.62 3.28 12.13
C ASP A 42 2.90 1.91 11.51
N SER A 43 2.41 0.83 12.13
CA SER A 43 2.52 -0.55 11.61
C SER A 43 1.81 -0.74 10.27
N LEU A 44 0.61 -0.18 10.11
CA LEU A 44 -0.10 -0.25 8.84
C LEU A 44 0.63 0.54 7.77
N LYS A 45 1.14 1.74 8.11
CA LYS A 45 1.91 2.57 7.18
C LYS A 45 3.16 1.84 6.68
N GLU A 46 3.95 1.24 7.58
CA GLU A 46 5.12 0.44 7.20
C GLU A 46 4.74 -0.70 6.26
N SER A 47 3.64 -1.40 6.55
CA SER A 47 3.15 -2.50 5.73
C SER A 47 2.71 -2.05 4.34
N LEU A 48 2.02 -0.90 4.22
CA LEU A 48 1.61 -0.31 2.94
C LEU A 48 2.81 0.04 2.04
N LEU A 49 3.90 0.53 2.63
CA LEU A 49 5.10 0.90 1.89
C LEU A 49 5.80 -0.31 1.22
N LEU A 50 5.51 -1.54 1.67
CA LEU A 50 6.04 -2.75 1.03
C LEU A 50 5.43 -2.99 -0.37
N TYR A 51 4.17 -2.59 -0.58
CA TYR A 51 3.42 -2.85 -1.82
C TYR A 51 3.43 -1.67 -2.79
N HIS A 52 4.10 -0.57 -2.44
CA HIS A 52 4.16 0.63 -3.26
C HIS A 52 5.60 1.03 -3.57
N SER A 53 5.81 1.51 -4.80
CA SER A 53 7.12 1.99 -5.25
C SER A 53 7.39 3.44 -4.87
N HIS A 54 6.35 4.20 -4.53
CA HIS A 54 6.47 5.62 -4.23
C HIS A 54 5.56 6.03 -3.09
N LEU A 55 6.03 6.94 -2.25
CA LEU A 55 5.23 7.66 -1.26
C LEU A 55 4.99 9.09 -1.75
N ILE A 56 3.73 9.50 -1.83
CA ILE A 56 3.33 10.83 -2.29
C ILE A 56 2.73 11.60 -1.11
N THR A 57 3.25 12.79 -0.86
CA THR A 57 2.74 13.76 0.11
C THR A 57 2.56 15.12 -0.56
N ASP A 58 1.92 16.08 0.11
CA ASP A 58 1.53 17.38 -0.47
C ASP A 58 2.64 18.16 -1.19
N GLY A 59 3.92 17.92 -0.84
CA GLY A 59 5.06 18.60 -1.46
C GLY A 59 6.19 17.69 -1.93
N HIS A 60 6.05 16.36 -1.82
CA HIS A 60 7.15 15.46 -2.08
C HIS A 60 6.69 14.10 -2.62
N ILE A 61 7.46 13.57 -3.57
CA ILE A 61 7.36 12.20 -4.04
C ILE A 61 8.68 11.52 -3.72
N GLU A 62 8.62 10.51 -2.88
CA GLU A 62 9.77 9.71 -2.48
C GLU A 62 9.69 8.35 -3.17
N ALA A 63 10.75 7.96 -3.88
CA ALA A 63 10.88 6.61 -4.41
C ALA A 63 11.29 5.66 -3.29
N LEU A 64 10.50 4.62 -3.06
CA LEU A 64 10.74 3.64 -2.02
C LEU A 64 11.68 2.57 -2.58
N SER A 65 12.76 2.30 -1.85
CA SER A 65 13.69 1.23 -2.20
C SER A 65 13.04 -0.12 -1.93
N GLN A 66 12.43 -0.69 -2.96
CA GLN A 66 11.84 -2.02 -2.92
C GLN A 66 12.95 -3.04 -2.65
N GLN A 67 13.05 -3.58 -1.42
CA GLN A 67 13.88 -4.75 -1.16
C GLN A 67 13.22 -5.94 -1.86
N GLN A 68 13.70 -6.24 -3.07
CA GLN A 68 13.32 -7.43 -3.81
C GLN A 68 13.75 -8.68 -3.02
N SER A 69 12.79 -9.45 -2.50
CA SER A 69 12.98 -10.87 -2.29
C SER A 69 12.41 -11.59 -3.53
N PRO A 70 13.24 -12.34 -4.29
CA PRO A 70 12.74 -13.14 -5.40
C PRO A 70 11.86 -14.26 -4.85
N ALA A 71 10.75 -14.51 -5.54
CA ALA A 71 10.02 -15.76 -5.40
C ALA A 71 10.97 -16.92 -5.76
N GLU A 72 11.11 -17.88 -4.85
CA GLU A 72 11.70 -19.20 -5.09
C GLU A 72 10.64 -20.26 -4.80
#